data_AF-R2RFQ0-F1
#
_entry.id   AF-R2RFQ0-F1
#
_cell.length_a   1.000
_cell.length_b   1.000
_cell.length_c   1.000
_cell.angle_alpha   90.00
_cell.angle_beta   90.00
_cell.angle_gamma   90.00
#
_symmetry.space_group_name_H-M   'P 1'
#
loop_
_entity.id
_entity.type
_entity.pdbx_description
1 polymer ?
#
loop_
_entity_poly.entity_id
_entity_poly.type
_entity_poly.pdbx_seq_one_letter_code
_entity_poly.pdbx_strand_id
1 'polypeptide(L)'
;MIFPMMLKIDFRSIMNVSKKPKGLIVTCATNWLIKPFTMYAIAAFFFYVVFQSWIPLNLAKEYVAGAVILGAAPCTAMVFVWSYLTKGDAAYTLVQVAVNDLIILVLFAPIVALLLGGDHVVVPMATLVLSTALFVVVPLLLGVITRTLIIKK
;
A
#
# COMPACT_ATOMS: atom_id res chain seq x y z
N MET A 1 3.46 14.62 4.39
CA MET A 1 3.63 14.42 2.93
C MET A 1 2.36 13.90 2.24
N ILE A 2 1.49 13.15 2.95
CA ILE A 2 0.25 12.59 2.39
C ILE A 2 -0.82 13.67 2.14
N PHE A 3 -0.97 14.63 3.05
CA PHE A 3 -2.02 15.67 2.98
C PHE A 3 -2.09 16.47 1.65
N PRO A 4 -0.99 17.00 1.07
CA PRO A 4 -1.05 17.68 -0.23
C PRO A 4 -1.49 16.78 -1.39
N MET A 5 -1.16 15.49 -1.33
CA MET A 5 -1.60 14.52 -2.33
C MET A 5 -3.11 14.26 -2.19
N MET A 6 -3.61 14.15 -0.95
CA MET A 6 -5.03 13.94 -0.68
C MET A 6 -5.91 15.13 -1.06
N LEU A 7 -5.39 16.36 -0.96
CA LEU A 7 -6.05 17.56 -1.49
C LEU A 7 -6.26 17.52 -3.01
N LYS A 8 -5.37 16.83 -3.75
CA LYS A 8 -5.51 16.65 -5.20
C LYS A 8 -6.51 15.56 -5.58
N ILE A 9 -6.95 14.73 -4.63
CA ILE A 9 -7.90 13.66 -4.91
C ILE A 9 -9.27 14.27 -5.22
N ASP A 10 -9.74 14.07 -6.45
CA ASP A 10 -11.09 14.41 -6.85
C ASP A 10 -12.03 13.23 -6.76
N PHE A 11 -13.01 13.29 -5.85
CA PHE A 11 -14.08 12.28 -5.74
C PHE A 11 -14.86 12.11 -7.05
N ARG A 12 -15.01 13.17 -7.85
CA ARG A 12 -15.62 13.04 -9.19
C ARG A 12 -14.76 12.21 -10.15
N SER A 13 -13.42 12.29 -10.03
CA SER A 13 -12.51 11.42 -10.79
C SER A 13 -12.55 9.97 -10.31
N ILE A 14 -12.71 9.73 -9.00
CA ILE A 14 -12.93 8.38 -8.45
C ILE A 14 -14.19 7.75 -9.07
N MET A 15 -15.28 8.52 -9.17
CA MET A 15 -16.53 8.04 -9.74
C MET A 15 -16.44 7.79 -11.27
N ASN A 16 -15.60 8.54 -11.98
CA ASN A 16 -15.32 8.32 -13.40
C ASN A 16 -14.44 7.09 -13.67
N VAL A 17 -13.73 6.54 -12.67
CA VAL A 17 -12.87 5.36 -12.86
C VAL A 17 -13.64 4.08 -13.20
N SER A 18 -14.93 4.03 -12.84
CA SER A 18 -15.84 2.96 -13.30
C SER A 18 -15.87 2.82 -14.83
N LYS A 19 -15.48 3.87 -15.58
CA LYS A 19 -15.41 3.84 -17.05
C LYS A 19 -14.20 3.05 -17.61
N LYS A 20 -13.15 2.79 -16.83
CA LYS A 20 -11.95 2.03 -17.25
C LYS A 20 -11.45 1.04 -16.18
N PRO A 21 -12.24 0.00 -15.84
CA PRO A 21 -11.96 -0.89 -14.71
C PRO A 21 -10.79 -1.86 -14.96
N LYS A 22 -10.50 -2.22 -16.22
CA LYS A 22 -9.49 -3.24 -16.56
C LYS A 22 -8.12 -2.92 -15.98
N GLY A 23 -7.63 -1.68 -16.14
CA GLY A 23 -6.32 -1.28 -15.60
C GLY A 23 -6.29 -1.25 -14.08
N LEU A 24 -7.39 -0.87 -13.42
CA LEU A 24 -7.49 -0.84 -11.97
C LEU A 24 -7.46 -2.25 -11.38
N ILE A 25 -8.19 -3.19 -11.99
CA ILE A 25 -8.23 -4.60 -11.57
C ILE A 25 -6.84 -5.23 -11.67
N VAL A 26 -6.14 -5.02 -12.79
CA VAL A 26 -4.77 -5.55 -12.98
C VAL A 26 -3.84 -5.00 -11.90
N THR A 27 -3.87 -3.69 -11.65
CA THR A 27 -3.04 -3.06 -10.62
C THR A 27 -3.38 -3.56 -9.22
N CYS A 28 -4.67 -3.67 -8.87
CA CYS A 28 -5.09 -4.15 -7.56
C CYS A 28 -4.74 -5.62 -7.35
N ALA A 29 -5.01 -6.48 -8.33
CA ALA A 29 -4.64 -7.89 -8.28
C ALA A 29 -3.12 -8.05 -8.15
N THR A 30 -2.33 -7.31 -8.93
CA THR A 30 -0.87 -7.39 -8.84
C THR A 30 -0.36 -6.92 -7.48
N ASN A 31 -0.87 -5.80 -6.97
CA ASN A 31 -0.40 -5.22 -5.71
C ASN A 31 -0.81 -6.03 -4.48
N TRP A 32 -1.99 -6.66 -4.50
CA TRP A 32 -2.56 -7.29 -3.32
C TRP A 32 -2.50 -8.82 -3.34
N LEU A 33 -2.48 -9.44 -4.53
CA LEU A 33 -2.44 -10.90 -4.68
C LEU A 33 -1.07 -11.41 -5.11
N ILE A 34 -0.33 -10.68 -5.96
CA ILE A 34 0.94 -11.18 -6.50
C ILE A 34 2.11 -10.69 -5.63
N LYS A 35 2.20 -9.38 -5.41
CA LYS A 35 3.33 -8.72 -4.76
C LYS A 35 3.64 -9.22 -3.34
N PRO A 36 2.69 -9.33 -2.38
CA PRO A 36 3.02 -9.73 -1.03
C PRO A 36 3.44 -11.21 -0.94
N PHE A 37 2.83 -12.09 -1.74
CA PHE A 37 3.15 -13.51 -1.77
C PHE A 37 4.50 -13.77 -2.45
N THR A 38 4.77 -13.11 -3.57
CA THR A 38 6.08 -13.20 -4.24
C THR A 38 7.19 -12.64 -3.35
N MET A 39 6.94 -11.54 -2.64
CA MET A 39 7.90 -11.01 -1.67
C MET A 39 8.17 -11.99 -0.54
N TYR A 40 7.14 -12.60 0.05
CA TYR A 40 7.32 -13.61 1.09
C TYR A 40 8.13 -14.81 0.57
N ALA A 41 7.79 -15.34 -0.60
CA ALA A 41 8.49 -16.48 -1.18
C ALA A 41 9.99 -16.19 -1.42
N ILE A 42 10.31 -15.02 -1.98
CA ILE A 42 11.69 -14.61 -2.22
C ILE A 42 12.42 -14.38 -0.89
N ALA A 43 11.82 -13.64 0.04
CA ALA A 43 12.42 -13.35 1.34
C ALA A 43 12.66 -14.64 2.13
N ALA A 44 11.69 -15.53 2.22
CA ALA A 44 11.81 -16.82 2.90
C ALA A 44 12.89 -17.70 2.25
N PHE A 45 12.96 -17.76 0.91
CA PHE A 45 14.01 -18.52 0.24
C PHE A 45 15.41 -18.01 0.59
N PHE A 46 15.63 -16.69 0.53
CA PHE A 46 16.94 -16.14 0.85
C PHE A 46 17.27 -16.25 2.34
N PHE A 47 16.37 -15.86 3.24
CA PHE A 47 16.67 -15.80 4.68
C PHE A 47 16.60 -17.16 5.38
N TYR A 48 15.74 -18.08 4.96
CA TYR A 48 15.63 -19.41 5.58
C TYR A 48 16.47 -20.49 4.89
N VAL A 49 16.81 -20.37 3.60
CA VAL A 49 17.58 -21.39 2.88
C VAL A 49 19.01 -20.92 2.60
N VAL A 50 19.17 -19.78 1.92
CA VAL A 50 20.50 -19.32 1.47
C VAL A 50 21.35 -18.81 2.64
N PHE A 51 20.78 -18.00 3.51
CA PHE A 51 21.48 -17.37 4.63
C PHE A 51 21.38 -18.14 5.95
N GLN A 52 20.84 -19.35 5.95
CA GLN A 52 20.65 -20.17 7.15
C GLN A 52 21.97 -20.40 7.92
N SER A 53 23.09 -20.54 7.21
CA SER A 53 24.40 -20.76 7.83
C SER A 53 25.06 -19.47 8.34
N TRP A 54 24.56 -18.30 7.96
CA TRP A 54 25.18 -16.99 8.24
C TRP A 54 24.38 -16.18 9.27
N ILE A 55 23.08 -16.45 9.41
CA ILE A 55 22.15 -15.65 10.22
C ILE A 55 21.37 -16.58 11.17
N PRO A 56 21.23 -16.22 12.46
CA PRO A 56 20.39 -16.98 13.38
C PRO A 56 18.92 -16.92 12.99
N LEU A 57 18.18 -18.01 13.22
CA LEU A 57 16.77 -18.16 12.80
C LEU A 57 15.86 -17.02 13.28
N ASN A 58 16.11 -16.48 14.48
CA ASN A 58 15.34 -15.36 15.01
C ASN A 58 15.49 -14.10 14.14
N LEU A 59 16.72 -13.75 13.77
CA LEU A 59 16.99 -12.57 12.94
C LEU A 59 16.48 -12.76 11.50
N ALA A 60 16.54 -13.99 10.97
CA ALA A 60 15.95 -14.32 9.68
C ALA A 60 14.43 -14.07 9.65
N LYS A 61 13.71 -14.44 10.72
CA LYS A 61 12.27 -14.19 10.87
C LYS A 61 11.94 -12.70 10.90
N GLU A 62 12.72 -11.91 11.64
CA GLU A 62 12.54 -10.45 11.69
C GLU A 62 12.78 -9.80 10.31
N TYR A 63 13.79 -10.26 9.56
CA TYR A 63 14.04 -9.75 8.21
C TYR A 63 12.94 -10.11 7.21
N VAL A 64 12.41 -11.35 7.27
CA VAL A 64 11.25 -11.75 6.45
C VAL A 64 10.03 -10.90 6.80
N ALA A 65 9.75 -10.68 8.09
CA ALA A 65 8.67 -9.81 8.53
C ALA A 65 8.80 -8.38 7.99
N GLY A 66 10.00 -7.78 8.11
CA GLY A 66 10.29 -6.46 7.56
C GLY A 66 10.12 -6.40 6.04
N ALA A 67 10.61 -7.40 5.32
CA ALA A 67 10.50 -7.49 3.86
C ALA A 67 9.04 -7.60 3.39
N VAL A 68 8.21 -8.39 4.08
CA VAL A 68 6.79 -8.51 3.78
C VAL A 68 6.04 -7.21 4.07
N ILE A 69 6.32 -6.55 5.19
CA ILE A 69 5.69 -5.26 5.54
C ILE A 69 6.03 -4.20 4.48
N LEU A 70 7.30 -4.10 4.08
CA LEU A 70 7.75 -3.22 3.00
C LEU A 70 7.15 -3.61 1.64
N GLY A 71 7.08 -4.92 1.36
CA GLY A 71 6.51 -5.46 0.13
C GLY A 71 5.01 -5.31 0.03
N ALA A 72 4.27 -5.28 1.13
CA ALA A 72 2.82 -5.04 1.13
C ALA A 72 2.50 -3.55 0.98
N ALA A 73 3.38 -2.65 1.44
CA ALA A 73 3.17 -1.20 1.33
C ALA A 73 3.18 -0.74 -0.15
N PRO A 74 2.11 -0.12 -0.67
CA PRO A 74 2.09 0.48 -1.99
C PRO A 74 2.91 1.77 -2.01
N CYS A 75 3.64 2.03 -3.09
CA CYS A 75 4.28 3.33 -3.28
C CYS A 75 3.30 4.26 -4.02
N THR A 76 3.08 5.46 -3.48
CA THR A 76 2.08 6.41 -4.00
C THR A 76 2.73 7.55 -4.78
N ALA A 77 3.84 8.11 -4.28
CA ALA A 77 4.52 9.25 -4.90
C ALA A 77 5.28 8.89 -6.18
N MET A 78 6.02 7.77 -6.17
CA MET A 78 6.87 7.41 -7.30
C MET A 78 6.06 7.09 -8.56
N VAL A 79 4.86 6.52 -8.40
CA VAL A 79 3.97 6.16 -9.51
C VAL A 79 3.55 7.39 -10.32
N PHE A 80 3.41 8.56 -9.69
CA PHE A 80 3.12 9.81 -10.42
C PHE A 80 4.28 10.23 -11.32
N VAL A 81 5.52 10.10 -10.84
CA VAL A 81 6.71 10.42 -11.63
C VAL A 81 6.85 9.43 -12.79
N TRP A 82 6.66 8.14 -12.55
CA TRP A 82 6.67 7.12 -13.60
C TRP A 82 5.57 7.32 -14.64
N SER A 83 4.35 7.66 -14.20
CA SER A 83 3.24 7.98 -15.10
C SER A 83 3.58 9.20 -15.96
N TYR A 84 4.15 10.26 -15.36
CA TYR A 84 4.60 11.42 -16.10
C TYR A 84 5.68 11.09 -17.15
N LEU A 85 6.70 10.31 -16.77
CA LEU A 85 7.79 9.90 -17.67
C LEU A 85 7.31 9.02 -18.83
N THR A 86 6.27 8.21 -18.59
CA THR A 86 5.68 7.30 -19.60
C THR A 86 4.57 7.96 -20.44
N LYS A 87 4.35 9.27 -20.28
CA LYS A 87 3.24 10.02 -20.92
C LYS A 87 1.86 9.43 -20.58
N GLY A 88 1.72 8.91 -19.36
CA GLY A 88 0.50 8.38 -18.81
C GLY A 88 -0.52 9.46 -18.43
N ASP A 89 -1.75 9.02 -18.18
CA ASP A 89 -2.83 9.88 -17.71
C ASP A 89 -2.69 10.13 -16.20
N ALA A 90 -2.27 11.34 -15.83
CA ALA A 90 -2.08 11.73 -14.43
C ALA A 90 -3.37 11.67 -13.60
N ALA A 91 -4.54 11.93 -14.21
CA ALA A 91 -5.82 11.83 -13.52
C ALA A 91 -6.18 10.37 -13.26
N TYR A 92 -5.93 9.49 -14.22
CA TYR A 92 -6.13 8.05 -14.03
C TYR A 92 -5.17 7.47 -12.97
N THR A 93 -3.89 7.84 -13.01
CA THR A 93 -2.91 7.45 -11.99
C THR A 93 -3.32 7.94 -10.60
N LEU A 94 -3.83 9.16 -10.49
CA LEU A 94 -4.31 9.69 -9.22
C LEU A 94 -5.42 8.82 -8.62
N VAL A 95 -6.35 8.36 -9.45
CA VAL A 95 -7.43 7.50 -8.97
C VAL A 95 -6.90 6.11 -8.63
N GLN A 96 -5.99 5.54 -9.42
CA GLN A 96 -5.37 4.25 -9.07
C GLN A 96 -4.66 4.31 -7.71
N VAL A 97 -3.92 5.39 -7.44
CA VAL A 97 -3.24 5.61 -6.16
C VAL A 97 -4.26 5.76 -5.04
N ALA A 98 -5.32 6.57 -5.23
CA ALA A 98 -6.36 6.76 -4.24
C ALA A 98 -7.11 5.47 -3.90
N VAL A 99 -7.45 4.65 -4.90
CA VAL A 99 -8.09 3.35 -4.68
C VAL A 99 -7.15 2.41 -3.93
N ASN A 100 -5.87 2.36 -4.29
CA ASN A 100 -4.90 1.52 -3.60
C ASN A 100 -4.72 1.93 -2.12
N ASP A 101 -4.74 3.23 -1.86
CA ASP A 101 -4.68 3.79 -0.50
C ASP A 101 -5.99 3.55 0.29
N LEU A 102 -7.15 3.45 -0.36
CA LEU A 102 -8.37 2.97 0.32
C LEU A 102 -8.28 1.48 0.64
N ILE A 103 -7.74 0.69 -0.29
CA ILE A 103 -7.59 -0.76 -0.10
C ILE A 103 -6.61 -1.06 1.04
N ILE A 104 -5.54 -0.28 1.20
CA ILE A 104 -4.54 -0.50 2.25
C ILE A 104 -5.15 -0.49 3.65
N LEU A 105 -6.16 0.36 3.88
CA LEU A 105 -6.85 0.51 5.16
C LEU A 105 -7.50 -0.79 5.63
N VAL A 106 -7.95 -1.62 4.69
CA VAL A 106 -8.72 -2.82 4.97
C VAL A 106 -7.88 -4.08 4.78
N LEU A 107 -7.08 -4.14 3.70
CA LEU A 107 -6.42 -5.37 3.26
C LEU A 107 -4.99 -5.52 3.80
N PHE A 108 -4.32 -4.45 4.21
CA PHE A 108 -2.93 -4.53 4.69
C PHE A 108 -2.78 -5.36 5.96
N ALA A 109 -3.51 -5.01 7.02
CA ALA A 109 -3.46 -5.72 8.29
C ALA A 109 -3.78 -7.23 8.15
N PRO A 110 -4.87 -7.65 7.50
CA PRO A 110 -5.18 -9.08 7.38
C PRO A 110 -4.19 -9.84 6.48
N ILE A 111 -3.66 -9.25 5.41
CA ILE A 111 -2.68 -9.93 4.56
C ILE A 111 -1.35 -10.13 5.28
N VAL A 112 -0.88 -9.11 5.99
CA VAL A 112 0.35 -9.22 6.80
C VAL A 112 0.16 -10.24 7.92
N ALA A 113 -1.00 -10.25 8.58
CA ALA A 113 -1.32 -11.26 9.59
C ALA A 113 -1.40 -12.68 9.02
N LEU A 114 -1.95 -12.86 7.82
CA LEU A 114 -2.01 -14.17 7.15
C LEU A 114 -0.62 -14.67 6.78
N LEU A 115 0.23 -13.81 6.22
CA LEU A 115 1.57 -14.20 5.75
C LEU A 115 2.57 -14.41 6.90
N LEU A 116 2.50 -13.60 7.97
CA LEU A 116 3.45 -13.64 9.09
C LEU A 116 2.92 -14.38 10.33
N GLY A 117 1.63 -14.75 10.34
CA GLY A 117 0.99 -15.43 11.48
C GLY A 117 1.61 -16.79 11.83
N GLY A 118 2.36 -17.41 10.91
CA GLY A 118 3.09 -18.65 11.16
C GLY A 118 4.45 -18.48 11.85
N ASP A 119 5.05 -17.29 11.83
CA ASP A 119 6.47 -17.11 12.18
C ASP A 119 6.74 -16.70 13.64
N HIS A 120 5.71 -16.57 14.48
CA HIS A 120 5.78 -16.13 15.90
C HIS A 120 6.38 -14.73 16.11
N VAL A 121 6.53 -13.93 15.04
CA VAL A 121 6.86 -12.51 15.17
C VAL A 121 5.59 -11.79 15.63
N VAL A 122 5.65 -11.16 16.80
CA VAL A 122 4.54 -10.35 17.33
C VAL A 122 4.41 -9.12 16.45
N VAL A 123 3.63 -9.21 15.38
CA VAL A 123 3.25 -8.04 14.59
C VAL A 123 2.31 -7.21 15.46
N PRO A 124 2.69 -5.98 15.88
CA PRO A 124 1.85 -5.18 16.74
C PRO A 124 0.68 -4.62 15.92
N MET A 125 -0.38 -5.41 15.77
CA MET A 125 -1.57 -5.11 14.97
C MET A 125 -2.22 -3.80 15.42
N ALA A 126 -2.24 -3.54 16.72
CA ALA A 126 -2.71 -2.27 17.27
C ALA A 126 -1.90 -1.07 16.75
N THR A 127 -0.57 -1.19 16.67
CA THR A 127 0.31 -0.16 16.15
C THR A 127 0.15 0.04 14.64
N LEU A 128 -0.04 -1.05 13.88
CA LEU A 128 -0.31 -0.96 12.44
C LEU A 128 -1.64 -0.26 12.17
N VAL A 129 -2.71 -0.63 12.88
CA VAL A 129 -4.03 0.00 12.73
C VAL A 129 -3.98 1.46 13.18
N LEU A 130 -3.35 1.76 14.31
CA LEU A 130 -3.20 3.13 14.81
C LEU A 130 -2.39 4.00 13.84
N SER A 131 -1.30 3.46 13.30
CA SER A 131 -0.48 4.16 12.31
C SER A 131 -1.28 4.40 11.03
N THR A 132 -2.06 3.42 10.58
CA THR A 132 -2.89 3.60 9.38
C THR A 132 -4.00 4.63 9.62
N ALA A 133 -4.63 4.64 10.79
CA ALA A 133 -5.61 5.66 11.16
C ALA A 133 -5.00 7.07 11.20
N LEU A 134 -3.86 7.25 11.87
CA LEU A 134 -3.21 8.55 12.03
C LEU A 134 -2.60 9.08 10.73
N PHE A 135 -1.94 8.22 9.95
CA PHE A 135 -1.18 8.64 8.77
C PHE A 135 -1.98 8.58 7.47
N VAL A 136 -3.06 7.81 7.40
CA VAL A 136 -3.88 7.68 6.17
C VAL A 136 -5.27 8.26 6.38
N VAL A 137 -6.03 7.79 7.38
CA VAL A 137 -7.44 8.21 7.58
C VAL A 137 -7.55 9.68 7.93
N VAL A 138 -6.76 10.17 8.88
CA VAL A 138 -6.83 11.58 9.31
C VAL A 138 -6.49 12.55 8.17
N PRO A 139 -5.38 12.38 7.42
CA PRO A 139 -5.10 13.22 6.26
C PRO A 139 -6.14 13.12 5.14
N LEU A 140 -6.78 11.95 4.97
CA LEU A 140 -7.85 11.76 3.99
C LEU A 140 -9.05 12.62 4.38
N LEU A 141 -9.54 12.47 5.61
CA LEU A 141 -10.67 13.24 6.11
C LEU A 141 -10.40 14.74 6.04
N LEU A 142 -9.23 15.18 6.51
CA LEU A 142 -8.85 16.60 6.45
C LEU A 142 -8.77 17.10 5.00
N GLY A 143 -8.15 16.34 4.09
CA GLY A 143 -8.05 16.72 2.68
C GLY A 143 -9.42 16.89 2.03
N VAL A 144 -10.35 15.98 2.33
CA VAL A 144 -11.73 16.03 1.81
C VAL A 144 -12.52 17.20 2.39
N ILE A 145 -12.42 17.43 3.70
CA ILE A 145 -13.09 18.55 4.38
C ILE A 145 -12.57 19.88 3.82
N THR A 146 -11.24 20.06 3.78
CA THR A 146 -10.62 21.28 3.27
C THR A 146 -11.00 21.53 1.81
N ARG A 147 -10.98 20.49 0.96
CA ARG A 147 -11.38 20.61 -0.45
C ARG A 147 -12.85 21.00 -0.60
N THR A 148 -13.73 20.42 0.20
CA THR A 148 -15.18 20.71 0.16
C THR A 148 -15.49 22.11 0.69
N LEU A 149 -14.75 22.61 1.67
CA LEU A 149 -14.94 23.96 2.20
C LEU A 149 -14.38 25.05 1.28
N ILE A 150 -13.26 24.80 0.60
CA ILE A 150 -12.58 25.82 -0.23
C ILE A 150 -13.10 25.84 -1.68
N ILE A 151 -13.37 24.68 -2.31
CA ILE A 151 -13.79 24.60 -3.72
C ILE A 151 -15.29 24.84 -3.89
N LYS A 152 -16.10 24.78 -2.83
CA LYS A 152 -17.55 25.03 -2.87
C LYS A 152 -17.90 26.53 -2.89
N LYS A 153 -17.05 27.34 -3.53
CA LYS A 153 -17.31 28.74 -3.89
C LYS A 153 -17.48 28.87 -5.39
#